data_AF-A0A7H2BKW9-F1
#
_entry.id   AF-A0A7H2BKW9-F1
#
_cell.length_a   1.000
_cell.length_b   1.000
_cell.length_c   1.000
_cell.angle_alpha   90.00
_cell.angle_beta   90.00
_cell.angle_gamma   90.00
#
_symmetry.space_group_name_H-M   'P 1'
#
loop_
_entity.id
_entity.type
_entity.pdbx_description
1 polymer ?
#
loop_
_entity_poly.entity_id
_entity_poly.type
_entity_poly.pdbx_seq_one_letter_code
_entity_poly.pdbx_strand_id
1 'polypeptide(L)'
;MSTSKTGLYTGALNTVRPKRPVSPAEPSATCERFFKIPEEFAPAVKAWIEEGAEGACQAKTASSIVYVRDGRGGLETILTYRPGFSPMGTVAFPGGLCTPEDSEQVPWIGPSNEVWRDVFHHDNLETAHTAVVGAIRESFEEIGILLAGPDELSTVEISSDGCDQMAVREAVANGDKNFGDYLVKRGLKLRTDLLRPIVRWHSPDFRHKRYDTHYFACAAPVGQNPKLLTSKGIWGDWVNVRELLAQKETSYLGDLIDQEETRGRTFEELITPGSLCVLEDLARASTSVAYLAQKRAVSVKKADVVMKDGEFMLRFTAPTKAGAREKCRL
;
A
#
# COMPACT_ATOMS: atom_id res chain seq x y z
N MET A 1 -65.37 27.98 33.77
CA MET A 1 -64.27 27.28 34.46
C MET A 1 -64.64 25.80 34.48
N SER A 2 -64.46 25.09 33.36
CA SER A 2 -63.27 24.31 32.98
C SER A 2 -62.94 23.17 33.95
N THR A 3 -63.51 21.99 33.68
CA THR A 3 -62.94 20.71 34.10
C THR A 3 -63.06 19.74 32.92
N SER A 4 -61.90 19.49 32.30
CA SER A 4 -61.70 18.65 31.14
C SER A 4 -61.95 17.18 31.48
N LYS A 5 -62.72 16.48 30.63
CA LYS A 5 -62.93 15.04 30.68
C LYS A 5 -61.71 14.34 30.08
N THR A 6 -61.16 13.41 30.86
CA THR A 6 -60.09 12.47 30.50
C THR A 6 -60.57 11.53 29.38
N GLY A 7 -60.09 11.75 28.16
CA GLY A 7 -60.23 10.81 27.05
C GLY A 7 -59.05 9.84 27.03
N LEU A 8 -59.34 8.54 27.16
CA LEU A 8 -58.39 7.47 26.86
C LEU A 8 -58.06 7.48 25.35
N TYR A 9 -56.80 7.74 25.01
CA TYR A 9 -56.26 7.48 23.68
C TYR A 9 -55.59 6.11 23.68
N THR A 10 -56.20 5.14 23.00
CA THR A 10 -55.58 3.86 22.64
C THR A 10 -54.67 4.07 21.44
N GLY A 11 -53.36 4.22 21.69
CA GLY A 11 -52.35 4.24 20.64
C GLY A 11 -52.13 2.84 20.07
N ALA A 12 -52.37 2.67 18.76
CA ALA A 12 -52.17 1.44 18.03
C ALA A 12 -50.69 1.00 18.03
N LEU A 13 -50.45 -0.27 18.34
CA LEU A 13 -49.15 -0.92 18.20
C LEU A 13 -48.79 -1.03 16.71
N ASN A 14 -47.67 -0.41 16.31
CA ASN A 14 -47.10 -0.61 14.98
C ASN A 14 -46.65 -2.08 14.83
N THR A 15 -47.35 -2.83 13.99
CA THR A 15 -46.96 -4.18 13.58
C THR A 15 -45.68 -4.12 12.75
N VAL A 16 -44.60 -4.71 13.27
CA VAL A 16 -43.33 -4.89 12.55
C VAL A 16 -43.57 -5.80 11.34
N ARG A 17 -43.31 -5.29 10.12
CA ARG A 17 -43.35 -6.11 8.91
C ARG A 17 -42.25 -7.18 8.97
N PRO A 18 -42.52 -8.45 8.61
CA PRO A 18 -41.49 -9.48 8.57
C PRO A 18 -40.44 -9.15 7.50
N LYS A 19 -39.16 -9.29 7.85
CA LYS A 19 -38.03 -9.15 6.91
C LYS A 19 -38.19 -10.18 5.78
N ARG A 20 -38.18 -9.70 4.54
CA ARG A 20 -38.16 -10.54 3.34
C ARG A 20 -36.86 -11.36 3.34
N PRO A 21 -36.90 -12.67 3.07
CA PRO A 21 -35.69 -13.47 2.96
C PRO A 21 -34.83 -12.92 1.82
N VAL A 22 -33.57 -12.65 2.14
CA VAL A 22 -32.56 -12.18 1.18
C VAL A 22 -32.09 -13.43 0.43
N SER A 23 -32.39 -13.51 -0.87
CA SER A 23 -31.80 -14.53 -1.74
C SER A 23 -30.27 -14.40 -1.73
N PRO A 24 -29.51 -15.50 -1.82
CA PRO A 24 -28.06 -15.44 -1.93
C PRO A 24 -27.68 -14.54 -3.11
N ALA A 25 -26.78 -13.58 -2.87
CA ALA A 25 -26.21 -12.80 -3.95
C ALA A 25 -25.54 -13.76 -4.96
N GLU A 26 -25.86 -13.62 -6.25
CA GLU A 26 -25.13 -14.33 -7.30
C GLU A 26 -23.62 -14.04 -7.16
N PRO A 27 -22.74 -15.03 -7.35
CA PRO A 27 -21.30 -14.82 -7.23
C PRO A 27 -20.86 -13.75 -8.24
N SER A 28 -20.26 -12.67 -7.72
CA SER A 28 -19.69 -11.60 -8.53
C SER A 28 -18.65 -12.19 -9.49
N ALA A 29 -18.74 -11.85 -10.78
CA ALA A 29 -17.86 -12.37 -11.82
C ALA A 29 -16.38 -12.02 -11.56
N THR A 30 -15.59 -12.97 -11.05
CA THR A 30 -14.15 -12.79 -10.82
C THR A 30 -13.43 -12.53 -12.14
N CYS A 31 -12.67 -11.43 -12.23
CA CYS A 31 -11.76 -11.19 -13.35
C CYS A 31 -10.39 -11.74 -12.99
N GLU A 32 -9.96 -12.78 -13.69
CA GLU A 32 -8.58 -13.25 -13.63
C GLU A 32 -7.66 -12.28 -14.37
N ARG A 33 -6.52 -11.97 -13.76
CA ARG A 33 -5.47 -11.15 -14.37
C ARG A 33 -4.19 -11.94 -14.46
N PHE A 34 -3.46 -11.74 -15.55
CA PHE A 34 -2.21 -12.42 -15.84
C PHE A 34 -1.10 -11.39 -16.00
N PHE A 35 0.05 -11.64 -15.37
CA PHE A 35 1.24 -10.81 -15.50
C PHE A 35 2.40 -11.69 -15.91
N LYS A 36 3.25 -11.17 -16.80
CA LYS A 36 4.46 -11.86 -17.20
C LYS A 36 5.36 -12.03 -15.99
N ILE A 37 6.02 -13.17 -15.92
CA ILE A 37 7.12 -13.37 -14.97
C ILE A 37 8.38 -12.89 -15.69
N PRO A 38 9.10 -11.89 -15.14
CA PRO A 38 10.37 -11.46 -15.71
C PRO A 38 11.34 -12.63 -15.91
N GLU A 39 12.08 -12.64 -17.02
CA GLU A 39 12.92 -13.77 -17.46
C GLU A 39 13.95 -14.18 -16.40
N GLU A 40 14.46 -13.22 -15.62
CA GLU A 40 15.40 -13.46 -14.52
C GLU A 40 14.83 -14.39 -13.43
N PHE A 41 13.51 -14.51 -13.33
CA PHE A 41 12.84 -15.40 -12.39
C PHE A 41 12.46 -16.76 -12.98
N ALA A 42 12.65 -16.97 -14.28
CA ALA A 42 12.31 -18.24 -14.93
C ALA A 42 13.01 -19.47 -14.31
N PRO A 43 14.30 -19.42 -13.91
CA PRO A 43 14.94 -20.54 -13.21
C PRO A 43 14.26 -20.89 -11.88
N ALA A 44 13.88 -19.87 -11.09
CA ALA A 44 13.23 -20.07 -9.80
C ALA A 44 11.82 -20.66 -9.96
N VAL A 45 11.09 -20.24 -11.00
CA VAL A 45 9.77 -20.83 -11.32
C VAL A 45 9.90 -22.28 -11.72
N LYS A 46 10.86 -22.63 -12.58
CA LYS A 46 11.07 -24.02 -13.01
C LYS A 46 11.37 -24.92 -11.80
N ALA A 47 12.33 -24.52 -10.97
CA ALA A 47 12.65 -25.25 -9.74
C ALA A 47 11.42 -25.41 -8.84
N TRP A 48 10.65 -24.34 -8.63
CA TRP A 48 9.42 -24.39 -7.84
C TRP A 48 8.39 -25.41 -8.36
N ILE A 49 8.20 -25.48 -9.68
CA ILE A 49 7.28 -26.45 -10.29
C ILE A 49 7.84 -27.88 -10.22
N GLU A 50 9.13 -28.07 -10.48
CA GLU A 50 9.81 -29.37 -10.44
C GLU A 50 9.84 -29.97 -9.03
N GLU A 51 9.97 -29.12 -8.01
CA GLU A 51 9.94 -29.49 -6.59
C GLU A 51 8.52 -29.71 -6.04
N GLY A 52 7.50 -29.63 -6.89
CA GLY A 52 6.11 -29.94 -6.55
C GLY A 52 5.28 -28.77 -6.04
N ALA A 53 5.82 -27.53 -6.09
CA ALA A 53 5.13 -26.31 -5.69
C ALA A 53 4.64 -26.30 -4.23
N GLU A 54 5.43 -26.88 -3.32
CA GLU A 54 5.16 -26.92 -1.88
C GLU A 54 6.29 -26.27 -1.06
N GLY A 55 6.00 -25.88 0.19
CA GLY A 55 7.04 -25.46 1.13
C GLY A 55 7.63 -24.07 0.91
N ALA A 56 6.83 -23.11 0.42
CA ALA A 56 7.26 -21.73 0.23
C ALA A 56 7.85 -21.12 1.52
N CYS A 57 8.93 -20.35 1.40
CA CYS A 57 9.54 -19.72 2.57
C CYS A 57 8.61 -18.71 3.23
N GLN A 58 8.82 -18.44 4.52
CA GLN A 58 8.00 -17.48 5.26
C GLN A 58 8.18 -16.06 4.68
N ALA A 59 7.05 -15.38 4.47
CA ALA A 59 7.06 -13.99 4.05
C ALA A 59 7.42 -13.07 5.22
N LYS A 60 8.34 -12.14 5.00
CA LYS A 60 8.71 -11.11 5.97
C LYS A 60 7.72 -9.94 5.89
N THR A 61 7.36 -9.37 7.03
CA THR A 61 6.52 -8.16 7.07
C THR A 61 7.20 -7.01 6.36
N ALA A 62 6.46 -6.36 5.48
CA ALA A 62 6.87 -5.16 4.77
C ALA A 62 5.73 -4.17 4.74
N SER A 63 6.04 -2.91 4.48
CA SER A 63 5.07 -1.84 4.39
C SER A 63 5.42 -0.84 3.32
N SER A 64 4.41 -0.16 2.79
CA SER A 64 4.60 0.86 1.77
C SER A 64 3.52 1.93 1.84
N ILE A 65 3.89 3.18 1.61
CA ILE A 65 2.98 4.32 1.60
C ILE A 65 2.86 4.89 0.19
N VAL A 66 1.62 4.95 -0.27
CA VAL A 66 1.18 5.56 -1.51
C VAL A 66 0.77 7.00 -1.20
N TYR A 67 1.71 7.92 -1.34
CA TYR A 67 1.39 9.34 -1.20
C TYR A 67 0.65 9.84 -2.43
N VAL A 68 -0.47 10.51 -2.22
CA VAL A 68 -1.31 11.03 -3.29
C VAL A 68 -1.44 12.55 -3.21
N ARG A 69 -1.39 13.19 -4.36
CA ARG A 69 -1.75 14.60 -4.54
C ARG A 69 -2.47 14.82 -5.85
N ASP A 70 -3.25 15.90 -5.92
CA ASP A 70 -3.88 16.33 -7.16
C ASP A 70 -2.84 17.01 -8.04
N GLY A 71 -2.68 16.52 -9.27
CA GLY A 71 -1.78 17.06 -10.28
C GLY A 71 -2.54 17.54 -11.51
N ARG A 72 -1.80 18.07 -12.49
CA ARG A 72 -2.38 18.44 -13.78
C ARG A 72 -2.69 17.17 -14.57
N GLY A 73 -3.96 16.94 -14.92
CA GLY A 73 -4.37 15.77 -15.73
C GLY A 73 -4.71 14.50 -14.94
N GLY A 74 -4.54 14.49 -13.62
CA GLY A 74 -4.89 13.35 -12.78
C GLY A 74 -4.16 13.37 -11.43
N LEU A 75 -4.24 12.25 -10.73
CA LEU A 75 -3.46 12.07 -9.49
C LEU A 75 -1.99 11.87 -9.81
N GLU A 76 -1.16 12.41 -8.93
CA GLU A 76 0.27 12.14 -8.87
C GLU A 76 0.59 11.30 -7.63
N THR A 77 1.58 10.43 -7.76
CA THR A 77 2.17 9.66 -6.66
C THR A 77 3.68 9.72 -6.77
N ILE A 78 4.37 9.55 -5.65
CA ILE A 78 5.82 9.33 -5.69
C ILE A 78 6.12 7.86 -5.94
N LEU A 79 7.06 7.60 -6.86
CA LEU A 79 7.71 6.31 -7.04
C LEU A 79 9.22 6.48 -6.83
N THR A 80 9.89 5.42 -6.40
CA THR A 80 11.34 5.37 -6.19
C THR A 80 11.94 4.20 -6.97
N TYR A 81 13.18 4.38 -7.41
CA TYR A 81 14.00 3.33 -8.00
C TYR A 81 14.75 2.57 -6.89
N ARG A 82 14.75 1.24 -7.00
CA ARG A 82 15.46 0.34 -6.10
C ARG A 82 16.59 -0.35 -6.85
N PRO A 83 17.86 -0.15 -6.44
CA PRO A 83 18.99 -0.82 -7.05
C PRO A 83 18.91 -2.34 -6.90
N GLY A 84 19.25 -3.04 -7.98
CA GLY A 84 19.18 -4.49 -8.05
C GLY A 84 17.76 -5.03 -8.17
N PHE A 85 17.62 -6.21 -8.78
CA PHE A 85 16.33 -6.87 -8.99
C PHE A 85 15.64 -7.21 -7.66
N SER A 86 14.83 -6.27 -7.16
CA SER A 86 14.12 -6.41 -5.88
C SER A 86 12.86 -7.26 -6.05
N PRO A 87 12.56 -8.20 -5.11
CA PRO A 87 11.27 -8.89 -5.10
C PRO A 87 10.07 -7.99 -4.82
N MET A 88 10.30 -6.74 -4.40
CA MET A 88 9.28 -5.72 -4.25
C MET A 88 9.22 -4.76 -5.44
N GLY A 89 9.89 -5.09 -6.55
CA GLY A 89 9.92 -4.30 -7.79
C GLY A 89 11.13 -3.38 -7.86
N THR A 90 11.68 -3.22 -9.07
CA THR A 90 12.76 -2.28 -9.41
C THR A 90 12.27 -0.83 -9.29
N VAL A 91 10.99 -0.59 -9.55
CA VAL A 91 10.28 0.65 -9.23
C VAL A 91 9.15 0.33 -8.26
N ALA A 92 9.04 1.13 -7.20
CA ALA A 92 8.04 0.94 -6.17
C ALA A 92 7.58 2.26 -5.55
N PHE A 93 6.51 2.18 -4.76
CA PHE A 93 6.20 3.23 -3.80
C PHE A 93 7.22 3.18 -2.64
N PRO A 94 7.44 4.30 -1.92
CA PRO A 94 8.27 4.33 -0.73
C PRO A 94 7.83 3.25 0.27
N GLY A 95 8.80 2.60 0.89
CA GLY A 95 8.54 1.48 1.78
C GLY A 95 9.66 0.45 1.78
N GLY A 96 9.48 -0.59 2.58
CA GLY A 96 10.49 -1.61 2.73
C GLY A 96 10.13 -2.65 3.78
N LEU A 97 11.17 -3.36 4.20
CA LEU A 97 11.10 -4.38 5.23
C LEU A 97 10.87 -3.74 6.59
N CYS A 98 9.93 -4.28 7.36
CA CYS A 98 9.88 -3.95 8.78
C CYS A 98 11.05 -4.62 9.51
N THR A 99 11.55 -3.95 10.55
CA THR A 99 12.61 -4.46 11.42
C THR A 99 12.04 -4.90 12.77
N PRO A 100 12.78 -5.65 13.59
CA PRO A 100 12.34 -6.00 14.94
C PRO A 100 12.00 -4.78 15.81
N GLU A 101 12.74 -3.67 15.64
CA GLU A 101 12.54 -2.42 16.37
C GLU A 101 11.18 -1.77 16.05
N ASP A 102 10.60 -2.03 14.88
CA ASP A 102 9.26 -1.54 14.52
C ASP A 102 8.15 -2.17 15.40
N SER A 103 8.44 -3.26 16.13
CA SER A 103 7.50 -3.87 17.09
C SER A 103 7.44 -3.15 18.45
N GLU A 104 8.44 -2.29 18.74
CA GLU A 104 8.52 -1.56 20.00
C GLU A 104 7.39 -0.54 20.14
N GLN A 105 6.85 -0.37 21.35
CA GLN A 105 5.75 0.55 21.57
C GLN A 105 6.19 2.00 21.34
N VAL A 106 5.54 2.68 20.40
CA VAL A 106 5.73 4.10 20.10
C VAL A 106 4.45 4.88 20.35
N PRO A 107 4.53 6.13 20.83
CA PRO A 107 3.34 6.94 21.00
C PRO A 107 2.76 7.29 19.63
N TRP A 108 1.46 7.09 19.44
CA TRP A 108 0.77 7.50 18.23
C TRP A 108 -0.63 8.03 18.48
N ILE A 109 -1.17 8.64 17.44
CA ILE A 109 -2.53 9.15 17.35
C ILE A 109 -3.20 8.43 16.19
N GLY A 110 -4.35 7.81 16.46
CA GLY A 110 -5.12 7.09 15.46
C GLY A 110 -5.67 5.77 15.96
N PRO A 111 -6.02 4.86 15.04
CA PRO A 111 -6.60 3.58 15.39
C PRO A 111 -5.69 2.76 16.32
N SER A 112 -6.30 1.96 17.19
CA SER A 112 -5.55 1.07 18.09
C SER A 112 -4.93 -0.11 17.33
N ASN A 113 -4.04 -0.84 17.99
CA ASN A 113 -3.43 -2.06 17.44
C ASN A 113 -4.50 -3.10 17.03
N GLU A 114 -5.58 -3.22 17.81
CA GLU A 114 -6.69 -4.12 17.51
C GLU A 114 -7.39 -3.74 16.22
N VAL A 115 -7.64 -2.44 16.00
CA VAL A 115 -8.26 -1.96 14.76
C VAL A 115 -7.35 -2.25 13.56
N TRP A 116 -6.04 -2.00 13.67
CA TRP A 116 -5.11 -2.29 12.58
C TRP A 116 -4.97 -3.78 12.29
N ARG A 117 -4.95 -4.62 13.33
CA ARG A 117 -4.98 -6.08 13.20
C ARG A 117 -6.23 -6.53 12.43
N ASP A 118 -7.40 -6.05 12.83
CA ASP A 118 -8.67 -6.43 12.21
C ASP A 118 -8.75 -5.95 10.76
N VAL A 119 -8.28 -4.73 10.48
CA VAL A 119 -8.21 -4.15 9.14
C VAL A 119 -7.34 -4.98 8.20
N PHE A 120 -6.17 -5.47 8.65
CA PHE A 120 -5.24 -6.22 7.81
C PHE A 120 -5.35 -7.75 7.93
N HIS A 121 -6.36 -8.23 8.67
CA HIS A 121 -6.62 -9.65 8.90
C HIS A 121 -5.40 -10.39 9.44
N HIS A 122 -4.77 -9.82 10.47
CA HIS A 122 -3.72 -10.49 11.22
C HIS A 122 -4.28 -11.26 12.39
N ASP A 123 -3.64 -12.37 12.73
CA ASP A 123 -3.91 -13.10 13.96
C ASP A 123 -3.15 -12.48 15.15
N ASN A 124 -2.07 -11.75 14.87
CA ASN A 124 -1.19 -11.14 15.86
C ASN A 124 -1.28 -9.60 15.82
N LEU A 125 -1.47 -8.98 16.98
CA LEU A 125 -1.46 -7.52 17.16
C LEU A 125 -0.09 -6.92 16.82
N GLU A 126 0.99 -7.59 17.20
CA GLU A 126 2.36 -7.11 17.01
C GLU A 126 2.67 -6.93 15.53
N THR A 127 2.31 -7.88 14.67
CA THR A 127 2.55 -7.78 13.22
C THR A 127 1.84 -6.59 12.59
N ALA A 128 0.61 -6.30 13.03
CA ALA A 128 -0.14 -5.14 12.56
C ALA A 128 0.50 -3.82 13.03
N HIS A 129 0.93 -3.76 14.29
CA HIS A 129 1.67 -2.62 14.83
C HIS A 129 2.97 -2.38 14.05
N THR A 130 3.80 -3.42 13.91
CA THR A 130 5.06 -3.43 13.16
C THR A 130 4.87 -2.92 11.74
N ALA A 131 3.80 -3.35 11.05
CA ALA A 131 3.50 -2.87 9.71
C ALA A 131 3.21 -1.35 9.67
N VAL A 132 2.45 -0.83 10.65
CA VAL A 132 2.10 0.60 10.70
C VAL A 132 3.32 1.46 11.03
N VAL A 133 4.14 1.06 12.02
CA VAL A 133 5.37 1.78 12.38
C VAL A 133 6.37 1.75 11.23
N GLY A 134 6.62 0.55 10.69
CA GLY A 134 7.54 0.37 9.56
C GLY A 134 7.14 1.17 8.32
N ALA A 135 5.84 1.34 8.05
CA ALA A 135 5.39 2.20 6.94
C ALA A 135 5.87 3.65 7.10
N ILE A 136 5.75 4.22 8.30
CA ILE A 136 6.12 5.61 8.58
C ILE A 136 7.64 5.76 8.71
N ARG A 137 8.32 4.79 9.34
CA ARG A 137 9.78 4.76 9.44
C ARG A 137 10.42 4.72 8.04
N GLU A 138 10.02 3.77 7.20
CA GLU A 138 10.54 3.64 5.83
C GLU A 138 10.30 4.90 5.01
N SER A 139 9.12 5.52 5.13
CA SER A 139 8.84 6.82 4.49
C SER A 139 9.82 7.91 4.94
N PHE A 140 10.11 7.98 6.24
CA PHE A 140 11.06 8.95 6.78
C PHE A 140 12.49 8.67 6.32
N GLU A 141 12.91 7.42 6.33
CA GLU A 141 14.24 7.02 5.86
C GLU A 141 14.41 7.28 4.36
N GLU A 142 13.53 6.73 3.54
CA GLU A 142 13.71 6.68 2.09
C GLU A 142 13.52 8.05 1.45
N ILE A 143 12.46 8.77 1.83
CA ILE A 143 12.05 10.02 1.17
C ILE A 143 11.92 11.21 2.11
N GLY A 144 12.18 11.06 3.41
CA GLY A 144 12.21 12.19 4.35
C GLY A 144 10.85 12.70 4.77
N ILE A 145 9.75 12.05 4.35
CA ILE A 145 8.41 12.38 4.84
C ILE A 145 8.18 11.68 6.17
N LEU A 146 7.94 12.44 7.23
CA LEU A 146 7.61 11.95 8.56
C LEU A 146 6.15 12.27 8.92
N LEU A 147 5.33 11.22 9.02
CA LEU A 147 3.96 11.29 9.52
C LEU A 147 3.94 11.23 11.05
N ALA A 148 4.44 12.29 11.68
CA ALA A 148 4.43 12.45 13.13
C ALA A 148 4.20 13.92 13.51
N GLY A 149 3.69 14.18 14.71
CA GLY A 149 3.45 15.53 15.23
C GLY A 149 3.33 15.53 16.76
N PRO A 150 3.31 16.71 17.41
CA PRO A 150 3.11 16.78 18.86
C PRO A 150 1.68 16.36 19.28
N ASP A 151 0.71 16.52 18.37
CA ASP A 151 -0.72 16.31 18.58
C ASP A 151 -1.45 15.89 17.29
N GLU A 152 -2.78 15.78 17.38
CA GLU A 152 -3.67 15.33 16.31
C GLU A 152 -3.98 16.41 15.26
N LEU A 153 -3.53 17.64 15.49
CA LEU A 153 -3.86 18.79 14.65
C LEU A 153 -2.76 19.06 13.62
N SER A 154 -1.54 18.62 13.89
CA SER A 154 -0.36 18.94 13.07
C SER A 154 0.53 17.73 12.80
N THR A 155 1.28 17.82 11.69
CA THR A 155 2.50 17.06 11.48
C THR A 155 3.68 18.00 11.66
N VAL A 156 4.86 17.45 11.95
CA VAL A 156 6.09 18.22 11.98
C VAL A 156 6.36 18.91 10.65
N GLU A 157 6.79 20.17 10.73
CA GLU A 157 7.41 20.85 9.59
C GLU A 157 8.88 20.44 9.57
N ILE A 158 9.19 19.40 8.81
CA ILE A 158 10.57 19.05 8.52
C ILE A 158 10.90 19.62 7.15
N SER A 159 11.72 20.67 7.13
CA SER A 159 12.43 21.02 5.89
C SER A 159 13.39 19.89 5.58
N SER A 160 13.11 19.12 4.52
CA SER A 160 13.98 18.06 3.99
C SER A 160 15.38 18.56 3.57
N ASP A 161 15.59 19.88 3.55
CA ASP A 161 16.81 20.53 3.08
C ASP A 161 17.89 20.76 4.13
N GLY A 162 17.61 20.54 5.42
CA GLY A 162 18.62 20.66 6.48
C GLY A 162 19.57 19.46 6.52
N CYS A 163 20.89 19.69 6.48
CA CYS A 163 21.92 18.64 6.60
C CYS A 163 21.73 17.77 7.87
N ASP A 164 21.31 18.37 8.97
CA ASP A 164 21.06 17.67 10.24
C ASP A 164 19.91 16.66 10.14
N GLN A 165 18.92 16.91 9.29
CA GLN A 165 17.81 15.98 9.06
C GLN A 165 18.26 14.77 8.25
N MET A 166 19.10 14.99 7.23
CA MET A 166 19.67 13.89 6.45
C MET A 166 20.54 12.98 7.32
N ALA A 167 21.42 13.54 8.16
CA ALA A 167 22.28 12.76 9.05
C ALA A 167 21.49 11.87 10.02
N VAL A 168 20.37 12.38 10.55
CA VAL A 168 19.47 11.57 11.38
C VAL A 168 18.84 10.43 10.58
N ARG A 169 18.35 10.71 9.37
CA ARG A 169 17.72 9.70 8.51
C ARG A 169 18.69 8.58 8.16
N GLU A 170 19.94 8.93 7.83
CA GLU A 170 21.02 7.97 7.59
C GLU A 170 21.28 7.10 8.82
N ALA A 171 21.36 7.71 10.01
CA ALA A 171 21.58 6.97 11.25
C ALA A 171 20.41 6.02 11.57
N VAL A 172 19.17 6.41 11.28
CA VAL A 172 18.01 5.51 11.45
C VAL A 172 18.06 4.38 10.41
N ALA A 173 18.30 4.71 9.13
CA ALA A 173 18.38 3.74 8.03
C ALA A 173 19.54 2.73 8.14
N ASN A 174 20.58 3.07 8.89
CA ASN A 174 21.71 2.17 9.19
C ASN A 174 21.54 1.41 10.52
N GLY A 175 20.49 1.71 11.29
CA GLY A 175 20.27 1.12 12.62
C GLY A 175 21.14 1.72 13.73
N ASP A 176 21.90 2.78 13.45
CA ASP A 176 22.71 3.50 14.45
C ASP A 176 21.84 4.32 15.44
N LYS A 177 20.58 4.55 15.09
CA LYS A 177 19.61 5.27 15.91
C LYS A 177 18.24 4.60 15.86
N ASN A 178 17.70 4.28 17.04
CA ASN A 178 16.33 3.78 17.17
C ASN A 178 15.31 4.88 16.80
N PHE A 179 14.35 4.54 15.95
CA PHE A 179 13.32 5.45 15.45
C PHE A 179 12.33 5.88 16.54
N GLY A 180 11.90 4.96 17.40
CA GLY A 180 11.01 5.24 18.54
C GLY A 180 11.63 6.23 19.51
N ASP A 181 12.90 6.01 19.90
CA ASP A 181 13.65 6.94 20.76
C ASP A 181 13.79 8.34 20.14
N TYR A 182 13.99 8.40 18.83
CA TYR A 182 14.03 9.65 18.09
C TYR A 182 12.70 10.43 18.22
N LEU A 183 11.56 9.75 18.12
CA LEU A 183 10.23 10.35 18.28
C LEU A 183 10.03 10.86 19.71
N VAL A 184 10.30 10.01 20.71
CA VAL A 184 10.11 10.32 22.14
C VAL A 184 10.95 11.53 22.55
N LYS A 185 12.23 11.55 22.16
CA LYS A 185 13.14 12.67 22.47
C LYS A 185 12.67 14.01 21.90
N ARG A 186 11.88 13.99 20.82
CA ARG A 186 11.33 15.18 20.18
C ARG A 186 9.88 15.47 20.57
N GLY A 187 9.29 14.68 21.47
CA GLY A 187 7.89 14.81 21.85
C GLY A 187 6.92 14.54 20.70
N LEU A 188 7.32 13.70 19.74
CA LEU A 188 6.53 13.38 18.55
C LEU A 188 5.73 12.10 18.75
N LYS A 189 4.52 12.10 18.20
CA LYS A 189 3.64 10.95 18.12
C LYS A 189 3.38 10.64 16.66
N LEU A 190 3.40 9.36 16.28
CA LEU A 190 3.05 8.98 14.92
C LEU A 190 1.59 9.35 14.62
N ARG A 191 1.31 9.80 13.40
CA ARG A 191 -0.02 10.18 12.92
C ARG A 191 -0.63 9.05 12.09
N THR A 192 -0.88 7.91 12.75
CA THR A 192 -1.41 6.70 12.09
C THR A 192 -2.85 6.92 11.60
N ASP A 193 -3.57 7.88 12.19
CA ASP A 193 -4.87 8.37 11.73
C ASP A 193 -4.87 8.94 10.30
N LEU A 194 -3.71 9.35 9.77
CA LEU A 194 -3.56 9.83 8.40
C LEU A 194 -3.44 8.71 7.37
N LEU A 195 -3.09 7.49 7.81
CA LEU A 195 -2.97 6.34 6.94
C LEU A 195 -4.35 5.79 6.55
N ARG A 196 -4.49 5.40 5.29
CA ARG A 196 -5.67 4.71 4.76
C ARG A 196 -5.25 3.35 4.23
N PRO A 197 -5.77 2.23 4.76
CA PRO A 197 -5.36 0.91 4.31
C PRO A 197 -5.85 0.65 2.88
N ILE A 198 -5.01 0.02 2.05
CA ILE A 198 -5.33 -0.29 0.65
C ILE A 198 -5.49 -1.80 0.47
N VAL A 199 -4.39 -2.54 0.65
CA VAL A 199 -4.28 -3.96 0.34
C VAL A 199 -3.12 -4.57 1.13
N ARG A 200 -3.21 -5.88 1.43
CA ARG A 200 -2.09 -6.68 1.94
C ARG A 200 -1.65 -7.64 0.84
N TRP A 201 -0.38 -7.61 0.48
CA TRP A 201 0.12 -8.30 -0.71
C TRP A 201 1.25 -9.26 -0.39
N HIS A 202 1.07 -10.53 -0.74
CA HIS A 202 2.06 -11.58 -0.56
C HIS A 202 2.86 -11.79 -1.85
N SER A 203 4.18 -11.80 -1.73
CA SER A 203 5.05 -12.25 -2.82
C SER A 203 4.70 -13.67 -3.26
N PRO A 204 4.84 -14.00 -4.56
CA PRO A 204 4.62 -15.35 -5.08
C PRO A 204 5.47 -16.39 -4.34
N ASP A 205 4.96 -17.62 -4.27
CA ASP A 205 5.55 -18.70 -3.47
C ASP A 205 6.94 -19.16 -3.98
N PHE A 206 7.19 -19.09 -5.29
CA PHE A 206 8.49 -19.47 -5.89
C PHE A 206 9.66 -18.54 -5.51
N ARG A 207 9.38 -17.40 -4.86
CA ARG A 207 10.43 -16.45 -4.49
C ARG A 207 11.17 -16.96 -3.26
N HIS A 208 12.50 -17.00 -3.32
CA HIS A 208 13.35 -17.33 -2.18
C HIS A 208 13.33 -16.25 -1.08
N LYS A 209 13.06 -14.99 -1.44
CA LYS A 209 12.80 -13.87 -0.52
C LYS A 209 11.37 -13.40 -0.73
N ARG A 210 10.52 -13.58 0.28
CA ARG A 210 9.10 -13.25 0.25
C ARG A 210 8.76 -12.14 1.22
N TYR A 211 7.78 -11.34 0.81
CA TYR A 211 7.29 -10.21 1.58
C TYR A 211 5.78 -10.27 1.71
N ASP A 212 5.31 -9.85 2.88
CA ASP A 212 3.91 -9.62 3.20
C ASP A 212 3.74 -8.10 3.37
N THR A 213 3.41 -7.44 2.26
CA THR A 213 3.47 -5.98 2.11
C THR A 213 2.14 -5.34 2.43
N HIS A 214 2.15 -4.43 3.40
CA HIS A 214 1.00 -3.63 3.82
C HIS A 214 1.03 -2.30 3.08
N TYR A 215 0.08 -2.10 2.16
CA TYR A 215 -0.04 -0.85 1.43
C TYR A 215 -1.00 0.09 2.14
N PHE A 216 -0.52 1.29 2.39
CA PHE A 216 -1.29 2.41 2.92
C PHE A 216 -1.33 3.53 1.89
N ALA A 217 -2.37 4.35 1.90
CA ALA A 217 -2.43 5.63 1.21
C ALA A 217 -2.37 6.76 2.22
N CYS A 218 -1.77 7.89 1.82
CA CYS A 218 -1.76 9.12 2.60
C CYS A 218 -1.80 10.32 1.65
N ALA A 219 -2.42 11.42 2.05
CA ALA A 219 -2.20 12.68 1.34
C ALA A 219 -0.73 13.10 1.51
N ALA A 220 -0.15 13.73 0.49
CA ALA A 220 1.15 14.38 0.63
C ALA A 220 1.10 15.44 1.76
N PRO A 221 1.92 15.35 2.82
CA PRO A 221 1.88 16.34 3.90
C PRO A 221 2.32 17.72 3.40
N VAL A 222 1.56 18.76 3.78
CA VAL A 222 1.90 20.13 3.43
C VAL A 222 3.24 20.51 4.09
N GLY A 223 4.13 21.16 3.33
CA GLY A 223 5.42 21.63 3.83
C GLY A 223 6.52 20.58 3.90
N GLN A 224 6.24 19.31 3.59
CA GLN A 224 7.26 18.27 3.45
C GLN A 224 7.44 17.90 1.97
N ASN A 225 8.64 18.11 1.45
CA ASN A 225 9.00 17.69 0.10
C ASN A 225 9.81 16.39 0.16
N PRO A 226 9.48 15.36 -0.66
CA PRO A 226 10.30 14.19 -0.75
C PRO A 226 11.75 14.52 -1.10
N LYS A 227 12.69 13.91 -0.38
CA LYS A 227 14.11 13.96 -0.68
C LYS A 227 14.71 12.61 -0.39
N LEU A 228 15.30 11.99 -1.40
CA LEU A 228 15.88 10.68 -1.25
C LEU A 228 17.04 10.68 -0.24
N LEU A 229 17.24 9.55 0.43
CA LEU A 229 18.38 9.32 1.30
C LEU A 229 19.68 9.43 0.48
N THR A 230 20.67 10.20 0.94
CA THR A 230 21.90 10.46 0.17
C THR A 230 22.70 9.19 -0.14
N SER A 231 22.73 8.23 0.79
CA SER A 231 23.52 7.00 0.66
C SER A 231 22.96 5.97 -0.32
N LYS A 232 21.64 5.95 -0.55
CA LYS A 232 20.93 4.89 -1.29
C LYS A 232 20.03 5.40 -2.41
N GLY A 233 19.64 6.66 -2.36
CA GLY A 233 18.70 7.28 -3.28
C GLY A 233 19.32 7.62 -4.62
N ILE A 234 18.79 7.06 -5.71
CA ILE A 234 19.26 7.33 -7.07
C ILE A 234 18.19 8.08 -7.86
N TRP A 235 16.96 7.57 -7.86
CA TRP A 235 15.84 8.20 -8.55
C TRP A 235 14.56 8.05 -7.73
N GLY A 236 13.76 9.11 -7.74
CA GLY A 236 12.43 9.10 -7.16
C GLY A 236 11.75 10.43 -7.46
N ASP A 237 10.54 10.35 -7.97
CA ASP A 237 9.83 11.53 -8.47
C ASP A 237 8.32 11.37 -8.33
N TRP A 238 7.63 12.51 -8.32
CA TRP A 238 6.20 12.58 -8.51
C TRP A 238 5.87 12.30 -9.96
N VAL A 239 5.12 11.23 -10.20
CA VAL A 239 4.67 10.82 -11.53
C VAL A 239 3.17 11.00 -11.65
N ASN A 240 2.71 11.53 -12.79
CA ASN A 240 1.30 11.51 -13.14
C ASN A 240 0.88 10.07 -13.46
N VAL A 241 -0.07 9.55 -12.69
CA VAL A 241 -0.43 8.12 -12.76
C VAL A 241 -1.06 7.75 -14.10
N ARG A 242 -1.90 8.63 -14.69
CA ARG A 242 -2.57 8.33 -15.96
C ARG A 242 -1.60 8.38 -17.14
N GLU A 243 -0.72 9.37 -17.15
CA GLU A 243 0.32 9.48 -18.17
C GLU A 243 1.27 8.28 -18.12
N LEU A 244 1.68 7.88 -16.91
CA LEU A 244 2.53 6.71 -16.70
C LEU A 244 1.86 5.43 -17.24
N LEU A 245 0.60 5.17 -16.88
CA LEU A 245 -0.11 3.98 -17.34
C LEU A 245 -0.39 3.99 -18.85
N ALA A 246 -0.57 5.15 -19.46
CA ALA A 246 -0.71 5.27 -20.92
C ALA A 246 0.59 4.85 -21.66
N GLN A 247 1.74 4.92 -20.98
CA GLN A 247 3.05 4.55 -21.50
C GLN A 247 3.53 3.17 -21.01
N LYS A 248 2.67 2.37 -20.36
CA LYS A 248 3.11 1.13 -19.68
C LYS A 248 3.78 0.10 -20.60
N GLU A 249 3.42 0.09 -21.88
CA GLU A 249 3.97 -0.80 -22.91
C GLU A 249 5.25 -0.25 -23.57
N THR A 250 5.69 0.93 -23.19
CA THR A 250 6.93 1.56 -23.69
C THR A 250 8.00 1.58 -22.61
N SER A 251 9.24 1.87 -23.00
CA SER A 251 10.36 2.03 -22.07
C SER A 251 10.41 3.39 -21.37
N TYR A 252 9.38 4.23 -21.51
CA TYR A 252 9.39 5.62 -21.05
C TYR A 252 9.89 5.81 -19.63
N LEU A 253 9.35 5.06 -18.65
CA LEU A 253 9.79 5.19 -17.26
C LEU A 253 11.21 4.64 -17.06
N GLY A 254 11.52 3.51 -17.70
CA GLY A 254 12.83 2.89 -17.59
C GLY A 254 13.95 3.79 -18.11
N ASP A 255 13.72 4.44 -19.25
CA ASP A 255 14.66 5.39 -19.85
C ASP A 255 14.71 6.73 -19.09
N LEU A 256 13.62 7.11 -18.39
CA LEU A 256 13.62 8.28 -17.50
C LEU A 256 14.47 8.05 -16.24
N ILE A 257 14.48 6.83 -15.71
CA ILE A 257 15.31 6.44 -14.55
C ILE A 257 16.80 6.30 -14.96
N ASP A 258 17.04 5.87 -16.20
CA ASP A 258 18.37 5.75 -16.84
C ASP A 258 19.41 4.97 -16.02
N GLN A 259 18.98 3.84 -15.47
CA GLN A 259 19.86 2.84 -14.84
C GLN A 259 19.96 1.59 -15.72
N GLU A 260 21.06 0.84 -15.59
CA GLU A 260 21.34 -0.35 -16.41
C GLU A 260 20.18 -1.34 -16.38
N GLU A 261 19.57 -1.55 -15.21
CA GLU A 261 18.48 -2.47 -14.98
C GLU A 261 17.12 -1.95 -15.45
N THR A 262 17.04 -0.67 -15.84
CA THR A 262 15.78 0.00 -16.21
C THR A 262 15.68 0.38 -17.68
N ARG A 263 16.80 0.67 -18.35
CA ARG A 263 16.80 1.10 -19.76
C ARG A 263 16.16 0.06 -20.68
N GLY A 264 15.30 0.52 -21.58
CA GLY A 264 14.61 -0.33 -22.55
C GLY A 264 13.56 -1.28 -21.95
N ARG A 265 13.35 -1.28 -20.63
CA ARG A 265 12.35 -2.10 -19.95
C ARG A 265 11.01 -1.40 -19.93
N THR A 266 9.95 -2.17 -20.20
CA THR A 266 8.57 -1.70 -20.08
C THR A 266 8.19 -1.50 -18.62
N PHE A 267 7.10 -0.77 -18.37
CA PHE A 267 6.68 -0.50 -17.00
C PHE A 267 6.33 -1.77 -16.22
N GLU A 268 5.68 -2.74 -16.87
CA GLU A 268 5.29 -4.01 -16.23
C GLU A 268 6.49 -4.88 -15.83
N GLU A 269 7.65 -4.73 -16.49
CA GLU A 269 8.89 -5.40 -16.10
C GLU A 269 9.55 -4.77 -14.86
N LEU A 270 9.28 -3.48 -14.61
CA LEU A 270 9.91 -2.73 -13.53
C LEU A 270 9.13 -2.75 -12.23
N ILE A 271 7.82 -2.98 -12.28
CA ILE A 271 6.93 -2.87 -11.13
C ILE A 271 6.32 -4.21 -10.73
N THR A 272 6.00 -4.37 -9.45
CA THR A 272 5.22 -5.55 -9.03
C THR A 272 3.77 -5.45 -9.48
N PRO A 273 3.08 -6.60 -9.72
CA PRO A 273 1.66 -6.58 -10.01
C PRO A 273 0.81 -5.92 -8.91
N GLY A 274 1.28 -5.99 -7.65
CA GLY A 274 0.62 -5.34 -6.51
C GLY A 274 0.62 -3.84 -6.63
N SER A 275 1.80 -3.25 -6.85
CA SER A 275 1.93 -1.81 -7.04
C SER A 275 1.21 -1.34 -8.32
N LEU A 276 1.25 -2.11 -9.41
CA LEU A 276 0.51 -1.80 -10.65
C LEU A 276 -1.01 -1.76 -10.42
N CYS A 277 -1.58 -2.73 -9.70
CA CYS A 277 -3.00 -2.73 -9.34
C CYS A 277 -3.42 -1.47 -8.54
N VAL A 278 -2.53 -0.98 -7.66
CA VAL A 278 -2.77 0.24 -6.88
C VAL A 278 -2.74 1.48 -7.78
N LEU A 279 -1.78 1.56 -8.72
CA LEU A 279 -1.70 2.65 -9.69
C LEU A 279 -2.94 2.72 -10.59
N GLU A 280 -3.45 1.58 -11.05
CA GLU A 280 -4.70 1.56 -11.81
C GLU A 280 -5.91 2.03 -10.98
N ASP A 281 -5.95 1.74 -9.67
CA ASP A 281 -7.00 2.27 -8.80
C ASP A 281 -6.87 3.78 -8.60
N LEU A 282 -5.65 4.30 -8.47
CA LEU A 282 -5.38 5.73 -8.47
C LEU A 282 -5.82 6.41 -9.78
N ALA A 283 -5.52 5.82 -10.93
CA ALA A 283 -5.86 6.39 -12.23
C ALA A 283 -7.37 6.57 -12.44
N ARG A 284 -8.18 5.69 -11.83
CA ARG A 284 -9.65 5.75 -11.86
C ARG A 284 -10.22 6.82 -10.93
N ALA A 285 -9.48 7.23 -9.91
CA ALA A 285 -9.94 8.27 -9.01
C ALA A 285 -9.90 9.65 -9.68
N SER A 286 -10.85 10.51 -9.31
CA SER A 286 -10.96 11.87 -9.85
C SER A 286 -10.09 12.87 -9.08
N THR A 287 -9.98 12.69 -7.76
CA THR A 287 -9.22 13.57 -6.86
C THR A 287 -8.59 12.77 -5.72
N SER A 288 -7.55 13.35 -5.10
CA SER A 288 -6.85 12.78 -3.95
C SER A 288 -7.83 12.54 -2.79
N VAL A 289 -8.71 13.51 -2.53
CA VAL A 289 -9.77 13.42 -1.51
C VAL A 289 -10.72 12.26 -1.81
N ALA A 290 -11.18 12.11 -3.06
CA ALA A 290 -12.07 11.01 -3.43
C ALA A 290 -11.41 9.64 -3.24
N TYR A 291 -10.12 9.52 -3.60
CA TYR A 291 -9.36 8.29 -3.41
C TYR A 291 -9.18 7.95 -1.92
N LEU A 292 -8.83 8.93 -1.09
CA LEU A 292 -8.57 8.76 0.34
C LEU A 292 -9.87 8.55 1.16
N ALA A 293 -10.99 9.11 0.72
CA ALA A 293 -12.30 8.94 1.37
C ALA A 293 -12.96 7.59 1.07
N GLN A 294 -12.46 6.84 0.10
CA GLN A 294 -13.01 5.53 -0.25
C GLN A 294 -12.85 4.54 0.92
N LYS A 295 -13.97 4.00 1.41
CA LYS A 295 -13.96 2.87 2.34
C LYS A 295 -13.49 1.61 1.60
N ARG A 296 -12.43 0.97 2.11
CA ARG A 296 -11.86 -0.26 1.55
C ARG A 296 -11.96 -1.37 2.59
N ALA A 297 -12.42 -2.54 2.15
CA ALA A 297 -12.14 -3.78 2.84
C ALA A 297 -10.81 -4.30 2.29
N VAL A 298 -9.81 -4.43 3.15
CA VAL A 298 -8.48 -4.89 2.74
C VAL A 298 -8.58 -6.36 2.38
N SER A 299 -8.17 -6.74 1.18
CA SER A 299 -8.01 -8.15 0.82
C SER A 299 -6.54 -8.55 0.95
N VAL A 300 -6.28 -9.77 1.43
CA VAL A 300 -4.97 -10.39 1.28
C VAL A 300 -4.87 -10.97 -0.13
N LYS A 301 -3.87 -10.54 -0.91
CA LYS A 301 -3.67 -10.98 -2.30
C LYS A 301 -2.35 -11.71 -2.45
N LYS A 302 -2.37 -12.85 -3.15
CA LYS A 302 -1.19 -13.61 -3.54
C LYS A 302 -1.31 -14.03 -5.00
N ALA A 303 -0.20 -14.02 -5.72
CA ALA A 303 -0.14 -14.53 -7.09
C ALA A 303 0.11 -16.04 -7.08
N ASP A 304 -0.60 -16.77 -7.94
CA ASP A 304 -0.24 -18.15 -8.27
C ASP A 304 0.58 -18.18 -9.56
N VAL A 305 1.53 -19.10 -9.65
CA VAL A 305 2.15 -19.44 -10.93
C VAL A 305 1.21 -20.36 -11.68
N VAL A 306 0.89 -20.01 -12.91
CA VAL A 306 0.08 -20.84 -13.82
C VAL A 306 0.74 -20.95 -15.18
N MET A 307 0.46 -22.03 -15.90
CA MET A 307 0.82 -22.14 -17.30
C MET A 307 -0.32 -21.58 -18.15
N LYS A 308 -0.02 -20.64 -19.04
CA LYS A 308 -0.97 -20.05 -19.99
C LYS A 308 -0.28 -19.89 -21.35
N ASP A 309 -0.90 -20.43 -22.40
CA ASP A 309 -0.40 -20.34 -23.78
C ASP A 309 1.06 -20.80 -23.95
N GLY A 310 1.50 -21.78 -23.13
CA GLY A 310 2.86 -22.33 -23.15
C GLY A 310 3.88 -21.58 -22.30
N GLU A 311 3.50 -20.50 -21.63
CA GLU A 311 4.36 -19.69 -20.78
C GLU A 311 3.90 -19.71 -19.31
N PHE A 312 4.86 -19.59 -18.37
CA PHE A 312 4.54 -19.42 -16.97
C PHE A 312 4.21 -17.96 -16.66
N MET A 313 3.05 -17.74 -16.07
CA MET A 313 2.48 -16.42 -15.78
C MET A 313 2.07 -16.33 -14.31
N LEU A 314 2.07 -15.12 -13.76
CA LEU A 314 1.42 -14.84 -12.49
C LEU A 314 -0.06 -14.61 -12.71
N ARG A 315 -0.91 -15.39 -12.04
CA ARG A 315 -2.36 -15.20 -12.04
C ARG A 315 -2.84 -14.57 -10.73
N PHE A 316 -3.74 -13.60 -10.85
CA PHE A 316 -4.46 -13.00 -9.73
C PHE A 316 -5.96 -13.10 -9.93
N THR A 317 -6.66 -13.50 -8.88
CA THR A 317 -8.11 -13.36 -8.81
C THR A 317 -8.42 -12.04 -8.12
N ALA A 318 -8.86 -11.04 -8.89
CA ALA A 318 -9.35 -9.80 -8.30
C ALA A 318 -10.79 -10.01 -7.79
N PRO A 319 -11.13 -9.58 -6.56
CA PRO A 319 -12.53 -9.43 -6.21
C PRO A 319 -13.11 -8.31 -7.10
N THR A 320 -14.07 -8.64 -7.97
CA THR A 320 -14.84 -7.63 -8.70
C THR A 320 -15.60 -6.78 -7.70
N LYS A 321 -15.43 -5.46 -7.75
CA LYS A 321 -16.39 -4.54 -7.13
C LYS A 321 -17.77 -4.85 -7.72
N ALA A 322 -18.76 -5.13 -6.88
CA ALA A 322 -20.13 -5.31 -7.32
C ALA A 322 -20.56 -4.08 -8.15
N GLY A 323 -20.77 -4.26 -9.45
CA GLY A 323 -21.21 -3.21 -10.38
C GLY A 323 -20.25 -2.84 -11.51
N ALA A 324 -18.99 -3.30 -11.52
CA ALA A 324 -18.08 -3.06 -12.65
C ALA A 324 -18.28 -4.13 -13.74
N ARG A 325 -19.19 -3.89 -14.68
CA ARG A 325 -19.19 -4.60 -15.97
C ARG A 325 -18.08 -4.03 -16.84
N GLU A 326 -16.86 -4.49 -16.62
CA GLU A 326 -15.77 -4.23 -17.56
C GLU A 326 -15.69 -5.40 -18.54
N LYS A 327 -15.92 -5.10 -19.82
CA LYS A 327 -15.79 -6.09 -20.90
C LYS A 327 -14.31 -6.38 -21.06
N CYS A 328 -13.86 -7.58 -20.67
CA CYS A 328 -12.60 -8.13 -21.15
C CYS A 328 -12.60 -8.07 -22.67
N ARG A 329 -11.73 -7.25 -23.25
CA ARG A 329 -11.26 -7.43 -24.62
C ARG A 329 -9.78 -7.78 -24.54
N LEU A 330 -9.48 -8.83 -25.30
CA LEU A 330 -8.24 -9.55 -25.46
C LEU A 330 -7.03 -8.64 -25.60
#